data_AF-A0A2T6F493-F1
#
_entry.id   AF-A0A2T6F493-F1
#
_cell.length_a   1.000
_cell.length_b   1.000
_cell.length_c   1.000
_cell.angle_alpha   90.00
_cell.angle_beta   90.00
_cell.angle_gamma   90.00
#
_symmetry.space_group_name_H-M   'P 1'
#
loop_
_entity.id
_entity.type
_entity.pdbx_description
1 polymer ?
#
loop_
_entity_poly.entity_id
_entity_poly.type
_entity_poly.pdbx_seq_one_letter_code
_entity_poly.pdbx_strand_id
1 'polypeptide(L)'
;MTKTSGSHAVKEFTKAPLTEEGLTDTVQKINAGSDEFGLLSHSGRVALVQKVTEQWEQEFVAGFHVSDDLSKAGEEYAAIEHGDKYPSLSENVREALLRRFDDRHGDGGPRSWQGLHKP
;
A
#
# COMPACT_ATOMS: atom_id res chain seq x y z
N MET A 1 -40.37 -4.86 -7.32
CA MET A 1 -39.47 -4.17 -6.37
C MET A 1 -38.14 -4.91 -6.34
N THR A 2 -37.16 -4.51 -7.15
CA THR A 2 -35.82 -5.13 -7.20
C THR A 2 -34.85 -4.33 -6.34
N LYS A 3 -34.67 -4.76 -5.09
CA LYS A 3 -33.61 -4.27 -4.19
C LYS A 3 -32.36 -5.13 -4.38
N THR A 4 -31.59 -4.88 -5.43
CA THR A 4 -30.31 -5.57 -5.65
C THR A 4 -29.39 -4.68 -6.46
N SER A 5 -28.79 -3.67 -5.82
CA SER A 5 -27.70 -2.93 -6.48
C SER A 5 -26.61 -2.45 -5.52
N GLY A 6 -26.91 -2.16 -4.25
CA GLY A 6 -25.90 -1.62 -3.32
C GLY A 6 -24.83 -2.61 -2.82
N SER A 7 -25.03 -3.92 -2.93
CA SER A 7 -24.14 -4.92 -2.30
C SER A 7 -23.10 -5.52 -3.26
N HIS A 8 -23.31 -5.41 -4.57
CA HIS A 8 -22.40 -5.95 -5.59
C HIS A 8 -21.28 -4.96 -5.93
N ALA A 9 -21.67 -3.70 -6.09
CA ALA A 9 -20.87 -2.49 -6.09
C ALA A 9 -19.68 -2.51 -5.11
N VAL A 10 -19.97 -2.56 -3.81
CA VAL A 10 -18.95 -2.50 -2.74
C VAL A 10 -17.97 -3.69 -2.79
N LYS A 11 -18.37 -4.84 -3.36
CA LYS A 11 -17.50 -6.02 -3.51
C LYS A 11 -16.53 -5.94 -4.69
N GLU A 12 -16.88 -5.21 -5.75
CA GLU A 12 -15.95 -5.00 -6.88
C GLU A 12 -14.96 -3.86 -6.59
N PHE A 13 -15.35 -2.87 -5.79
CA PHE A 13 -14.45 -1.80 -5.33
C PHE A 13 -13.48 -2.21 -4.19
N THR A 14 -13.64 -3.40 -3.61
CA THR A 14 -12.66 -4.00 -2.68
C THR A 14 -11.52 -4.73 -3.39
N LYS A 15 -11.37 -4.63 -4.72
CA LYS A 15 -10.09 -4.98 -5.33
C LYS A 15 -9.15 -3.83 -5.02
N ALA A 16 -8.10 -4.11 -4.24
CA ALA A 16 -7.09 -3.11 -3.97
C ALA A 16 -6.58 -2.53 -5.30
N PRO A 17 -6.49 -1.19 -5.43
CA PRO A 17 -5.91 -0.58 -6.61
C PRO A 17 -4.49 -1.12 -6.88
N LEU A 18 -4.06 -1.18 -8.13
CA LEU A 18 -2.74 -1.74 -8.46
C LEU A 18 -1.58 -0.78 -8.17
N THR A 19 -1.88 0.51 -7.93
CA THR A 19 -0.90 1.59 -7.75
C THR A 19 -1.32 2.55 -6.62
N GLU A 20 -0.35 3.26 -6.04
CA GLU A 20 -0.60 4.30 -5.02
C GLU A 20 -1.50 5.43 -5.55
N GLU A 21 -1.30 5.84 -6.81
CA GLU A 21 -2.15 6.80 -7.50
C GLU A 21 -3.60 6.30 -7.60
N GLY A 22 -3.78 5.02 -7.92
CA GLY A 22 -5.09 4.37 -7.95
C GLY A 22 -5.76 4.31 -6.57
N LEU A 23 -4.97 4.13 -5.50
CA LEU A 23 -5.48 4.24 -4.12
C LEU A 23 -5.96 5.66 -3.83
N THR A 24 -5.14 6.65 -4.16
CA THR A 24 -5.45 8.07 -3.93
C THR A 24 -6.75 8.46 -4.62
N ASP A 25 -6.90 8.12 -5.91
CA ASP A 25 -8.11 8.38 -6.68
C ASP A 25 -9.34 7.68 -6.09
N THR A 26 -9.19 6.43 -5.65
CA THR A 26 -10.28 5.65 -5.04
C THR A 26 -10.72 6.27 -3.71
N VAL A 27 -9.78 6.63 -2.85
CA VAL A 27 -10.05 7.30 -1.57
C VAL A 27 -10.73 8.65 -1.78
N GLN A 28 -10.29 9.43 -2.77
CA GLN A 28 -10.92 10.71 -3.12
C GLN A 28 -12.38 10.52 -3.56
N LYS A 29 -12.67 9.53 -4.42
CA LYS A 29 -14.05 9.23 -4.87
C LYS A 29 -14.95 8.79 -3.71
N ILE A 30 -14.44 7.94 -2.80
CA ILE A 30 -15.19 7.53 -1.61
C ILE A 30 -15.45 8.74 -0.71
N ASN A 31 -14.44 9.56 -0.43
CA ASN A 31 -14.62 10.74 0.43
C ASN A 31 -15.59 11.77 -0.15
N ALA A 32 -15.51 12.01 -1.47
CA ALA A 32 -16.43 12.88 -2.20
C ALA A 32 -17.87 12.34 -2.23
N GLY A 33 -18.08 11.06 -1.93
CA GLY A 33 -19.39 10.42 -2.08
C GLY A 33 -19.82 10.36 -3.54
N SER A 34 -18.86 10.23 -4.46
CA SER A 34 -19.15 10.10 -5.89
C SER A 34 -19.91 8.81 -6.19
N ASP A 35 -20.74 8.83 -7.23
CA ASP A 35 -21.49 7.67 -7.71
C ASP A 35 -22.30 6.97 -6.59
N GLU A 36 -22.07 5.68 -6.40
CA GLU A 36 -22.71 4.85 -5.40
C GLU A 36 -22.27 5.14 -3.96
N PHE A 37 -21.11 5.78 -3.75
CA PHE A 37 -20.65 6.15 -2.42
C PHE A 37 -21.53 7.23 -1.79
N GLY A 38 -22.25 8.02 -2.59
CA GLY A 38 -23.23 9.01 -2.10
C GLY A 38 -24.38 8.39 -1.29
N LEU A 39 -24.61 7.08 -1.44
CA LEU A 39 -25.61 6.33 -0.67
C LEU A 39 -25.13 5.98 0.75
N LEU A 40 -23.82 6.07 1.02
CA LEU A 40 -23.24 5.78 2.33
C LEU A 40 -23.27 7.02 3.22
N SER A 41 -23.52 6.81 4.51
CA SER A 41 -23.29 7.84 5.53
C SER A 41 -21.82 8.25 5.54
N HIS A 42 -21.51 9.43 6.07
CA HIS A 42 -20.12 9.87 6.24
C HIS A 42 -19.27 8.84 7.00
N SER A 43 -19.79 8.29 8.10
CA SER A 43 -19.13 7.20 8.85
C SER A 43 -18.93 5.93 8.03
N GLY A 44 -19.89 5.58 7.16
CA GLY A 44 -19.77 4.44 6.25
C GLY A 44 -18.67 4.64 5.20
N ARG A 45 -18.51 5.88 4.70
CA ARG A 45 -17.44 6.22 3.75
C ARG A 45 -16.07 6.21 4.42
N VAL A 46 -15.95 6.72 5.64
CA VAL A 46 -14.71 6.64 6.44
C VAL A 46 -14.30 5.18 6.68
N ALA A 47 -15.24 4.33 7.11
CA ALA A 47 -14.98 2.91 7.32
C ALA A 47 -14.58 2.19 6.01
N LEU A 48 -15.18 2.57 4.88
CA LEU A 48 -14.84 2.02 3.58
C LEU A 48 -13.43 2.45 3.12
N VAL A 49 -13.07 3.73 3.29
CA VAL A 49 -11.72 4.23 3.03
C VAL A 49 -10.71 3.44 3.83
N GLN A 50 -10.92 3.30 5.14
CA GLN A 50 -10.01 2.55 6.01
C GLN A 50 -9.82 1.12 5.49
N LYS A 51 -10.91 0.41 5.18
CA LYS A 51 -10.84 -0.97 4.70
C LYS A 51 -10.10 -1.10 3.36
N VAL A 52 -10.36 -0.20 2.41
CA VAL A 52 -9.71 -0.23 1.09
C VAL A 52 -8.23 0.11 1.21
N THR A 53 -7.86 1.08 2.05
CA THR A 53 -6.46 1.42 2.32
C THR A 53 -5.73 0.25 2.98
N GLU A 54 -6.28 -0.34 4.05
CA GLU A 54 -5.67 -1.48 4.75
C GLU A 54 -5.46 -2.68 3.81
N GLN A 55 -6.45 -3.01 2.99
CA GLN A 55 -6.32 -4.10 2.03
C GLN A 55 -5.27 -3.81 0.96
N TRP A 56 -5.24 -2.57 0.46
CA TRP A 56 -4.25 -2.15 -0.52
C TRP A 56 -2.83 -2.22 0.04
N GLU A 57 -2.62 -1.70 1.25
CA GLU A 57 -1.34 -1.73 1.92
C GLU A 57 -0.82 -3.17 2.10
N GLN A 58 -1.68 -4.10 2.48
CA GLN A 58 -1.33 -5.52 2.61
C GLN A 58 -0.94 -6.15 1.26
N GLU A 59 -1.73 -5.92 0.21
CA GLU A 59 -1.44 -6.43 -1.13
C GLU A 59 -0.18 -5.80 -1.72
N PHE A 60 0.05 -4.51 -1.46
CA PHE A 60 1.24 -3.79 -1.88
C PHE A 60 2.50 -4.37 -1.23
N VAL A 61 2.52 -4.55 0.09
CA VAL A 61 3.65 -5.19 0.80
C VAL A 61 3.83 -6.64 0.33
N ALA A 62 2.75 -7.37 0.08
CA ALA A 62 2.79 -8.75 -0.41
C ALA A 62 3.41 -8.87 -1.81
N GLY A 63 3.11 -7.92 -2.69
CA GLY A 63 3.58 -7.88 -4.08
C GLY A 63 4.86 -7.07 -4.31
N PHE A 64 5.37 -6.38 -3.29
CA PHE A 64 6.51 -5.48 -3.42
C PHE A 64 7.77 -6.23 -3.88
N HIS A 65 8.34 -5.80 -5.02
CA HIS A 65 9.56 -6.36 -5.55
C HIS A 65 10.77 -5.62 -4.98
N VAL A 66 11.63 -6.35 -4.27
CA VAL A 66 12.95 -5.86 -3.85
C VAL A 66 13.98 -6.24 -4.91
N SER A 67 14.69 -5.24 -5.43
CA SER A 67 15.78 -5.40 -6.39
C SER A 67 16.89 -6.31 -5.85
N ASP A 68 17.45 -7.18 -6.70
CA ASP A 68 18.66 -7.98 -6.40
C ASP A 68 19.95 -7.16 -6.38
N ASP A 69 19.96 -6.04 -7.09
CA ASP A 69 21.09 -5.11 -7.09
C ASP A 69 21.12 -4.35 -5.75
N LEU A 70 22.17 -4.58 -4.97
CA LEU A 70 22.36 -3.97 -3.64
C LEU A 70 22.42 -2.45 -3.66
N SER A 71 22.98 -1.84 -4.70
CA SER A 71 23.03 -0.38 -4.80
C SER A 71 21.62 0.18 -5.00
N LYS A 72 20.86 -0.40 -5.93
CA LYS A 72 19.47 0.02 -6.19
C LYS A 72 18.55 -0.27 -5.00
N ALA A 73 18.71 -1.43 -4.37
CA ALA A 73 17.97 -1.78 -3.17
C ALA A 73 18.29 -0.82 -2.02
N GLY A 74 19.55 -0.41 -1.88
CA GLY A 74 19.98 0.55 -0.86
C GLY A 74 19.39 1.96 -1.07
N GLU A 75 19.39 2.44 -2.31
CA GLU A 75 18.76 3.72 -2.67
C GLU A 75 17.25 3.70 -2.39
N GLU A 76 16.57 2.63 -2.79
CA GLU A 76 15.13 2.49 -2.57
C GLU A 76 14.78 2.33 -1.09
N TYR A 77 15.54 1.56 -0.33
CA TYR A 77 15.39 1.43 1.11
C TYR A 77 15.49 2.80 1.80
N ALA A 78 16.54 3.57 1.49
CA ALA A 78 16.74 4.89 2.09
C ALA A 78 15.59 5.85 1.75
N ALA A 79 15.13 5.84 0.50
CA ALA A 79 14.01 6.68 0.07
C ALA A 79 12.70 6.31 0.79
N ILE A 80 12.46 5.01 1.03
CA ILE A 80 11.29 4.53 1.80
C ILE A 80 11.45 4.89 3.28
N GLU A 81 12.61 4.65 3.89
CA GLU A 81 12.90 4.93 5.29
C GLU A 81 12.69 6.42 5.61
N HIS A 82 13.24 7.31 4.79
CA HIS A 82 13.08 8.76 4.93
C HIS A 82 11.67 9.26 4.58
N GLY A 83 10.85 8.43 3.92
CA GLY A 83 9.50 8.81 3.48
C GLY A 83 9.48 9.67 2.22
N ASP A 84 10.60 9.75 1.50
CA ASP A 84 10.68 10.39 0.18
C ASP A 84 9.93 9.57 -0.87
N LYS A 85 9.87 8.24 -0.68
CA LYS A 85 9.13 7.31 -1.52
C LYS A 85 7.90 6.79 -0.78
N TYR A 86 6.75 6.87 -1.44
CA TYR A 86 5.44 6.51 -0.90
C TYR A 86 5.10 7.26 0.41
N PRO A 87 5.08 8.60 0.40
CA PRO A 87 4.88 9.42 1.60
C PRO A 87 3.50 9.19 2.26
N SER A 88 2.53 8.67 1.49
CA SER A 88 1.17 8.40 1.94
C SER A 88 1.03 7.08 2.71
N LEU A 89 2.08 6.23 2.74
CA LEU A 89 2.04 4.97 3.48
C LEU A 89 2.01 5.22 4.99
N SER A 90 1.23 4.41 5.69
CA SER A 90 1.35 4.33 7.15
C SER A 90 2.74 3.84 7.57
N GLU A 91 3.17 4.24 8.78
CA GLU A 91 4.46 3.83 9.34
C GLU A 91 4.60 2.30 9.40
N ASN A 92 3.55 1.59 9.82
CA ASN A 92 3.52 0.13 9.88
C ASN A 92 3.83 -0.52 8.52
N VAL A 93 3.34 0.08 7.43
CA VAL A 93 3.51 -0.45 6.07
C VAL A 93 4.90 -0.14 5.56
N ARG A 94 5.42 1.06 5.88
CA ARG A 94 6.82 1.40 5.63
C ARG A 94 7.76 0.41 6.32
N GLU A 95 7.54 0.13 7.61
CA GLU A 95 8.32 -0.87 8.35
C GLU A 95 8.21 -2.26 7.73
N ALA A 96 7.00 -2.67 7.32
CA ALA A 96 6.79 -3.95 6.65
C ALA A 96 7.53 -4.03 5.30
N LEU A 97 7.59 -2.93 4.54
CA LEU A 97 8.40 -2.85 3.32
C LEU A 97 9.88 -2.95 3.62
N LEU A 98 10.41 -2.16 4.56
CA LEU A 98 11.83 -2.22 4.95
C LEU A 98 12.23 -3.64 5.37
N ARG A 99 11.35 -4.34 6.08
CA ARG A 99 11.56 -5.74 6.45
C ARG A 99 11.66 -6.68 5.24
N ARG A 100 10.98 -6.41 4.12
CA ARG A 100 11.15 -7.19 2.88
C ARG A 100 12.55 -7.07 2.31
N PHE A 101 13.20 -5.91 2.48
CA PHE A 101 14.58 -5.74 2.06
C PHE A 101 15.51 -6.56 2.95
N ASP A 102 15.30 -6.52 4.26
CA ASP A 102 16.04 -7.33 5.23
C ASP A 102 15.86 -8.84 4.96
N ASP A 103 14.63 -9.29 4.68
CA ASP A 103 14.33 -10.68 4.32
C ASP A 103 15.09 -11.15 3.06
N ARG A 104 15.40 -10.23 2.12
CA ARG A 104 16.11 -10.56 0.87
C ARG A 104 17.63 -10.47 1.01
N HIS A 105 18.12 -9.41 1.63
CA HIS A 105 19.54 -9.03 1.63
C HIS A 105 20.25 -9.28 2.96
N GLY A 106 19.50 -9.66 4.01
CA GLY A 106 19.98 -9.86 5.37
C GLY A 106 19.62 -8.70 6.30
N ASP A 107 19.50 -8.99 7.60
CA ASP A 107 19.09 -8.00 8.60
C ASP A 107 20.06 -6.82 8.72
N GLY A 108 19.52 -5.66 9.05
CA GLY A 108 20.30 -4.47 9.44
C GLY A 108 20.53 -3.46 8.31
N GLY A 109 19.73 -3.52 7.25
CA GLY A 109 19.66 -2.51 6.21
C GLY A 109 20.91 -2.37 5.32
N PRO A 110 20.91 -1.36 4.42
CA PRO A 110 21.89 -1.24 3.33
C PRO A 110 23.37 -1.19 3.76
N ARG A 111 23.64 -0.65 4.95
CA ARG A 111 25.01 -0.59 5.51
C ARG A 111 25.55 -1.98 5.89
N SER A 112 24.68 -2.93 6.19
CA SER A 112 25.02 -4.29 6.60
C SER A 112 25.08 -5.25 5.41
N TRP A 113 24.30 -5.01 4.35
CA TRP A 113 24.24 -5.87 3.16
C TRP A 113 25.56 -5.95 2.40
N GLN A 114 26.35 -4.87 2.36
CA GLN A 114 27.66 -4.87 1.70
C GLN A 114 28.68 -5.79 2.38
N GLY A 115 28.45 -6.18 3.64
CA GLY A 115 29.30 -7.13 4.37
C GLY A 115 29.07 -8.60 4.01
N LEU A 116 27.98 -8.92 3.30
CA LEU A 116 27.58 -10.30 2.97
C LEU A 116 28.17 -10.81 1.63
N HIS A 117 28.81 -9.95 0.84
CA HIS A 117 29.64 -10.37 -0.29
C HIS A 117 31.08 -10.64 0.17
N LYS A 118 31.35 -11.89 0.57
CA LYS A 118 32.71 -12.43 0.60
C LYS A 118 32.71 -13.89 0.11
N PRO A 119 33.40 -14.15 -0.99
CA PRO A 119 34.53 -15.08 -0.95
C PRO A 119 35.87 -14.35 -0.87
#